data_AF-A0A9N8M4K6-F1
#
_entry.id   AF-A0A9N8M4K6-F1
#
_cell.length_a   1.000
_cell.length_b   1.000
_cell.length_c   1.000
_cell.angle_alpha   90.00
_cell.angle_beta   90.00
_cell.angle_gamma   90.00
#
_symmetry.space_group_name_H-M   'P 1'
#
loop_
_entity.id
_entity.type
_entity.pdbx_description
1 polymer ?
#
loop_
_entity_poly.entity_id
_entity_poly.type
_entity_poly.pdbx_seq_one_letter_code
_entity_poly.pdbx_strand_id
1 'polypeptide(L)'
;QTLPSKDSFLSRSDPAPLRHVDLIGDGSAASREQAPARLVDTNGKLGLALANDKITYLVKAYVTQESSTKNESDGQALNRNPTDVELFMFAQVNSEHCRHKIFNADWTIDGESKPNTLFGMIRNTHKITPQHTISAYSDNAAVLEGYSANRFAPSAQHDQTYTPNEEPMPIFIKVETHNHPTAVSPYPDAATGSGGEIRDEGAVGRGSKPKAGLVGFMTSNLDLYTQDGKSKNAWEAEGFGRPAHVASAYEIMRDDPHAVFTTSGQWSRT
;
A
#
# COMPACT_ATOMS: atom_id res chain seq x y z
N GLN A 1 -28.36 -15.13 0.31
CA GLN A 1 -27.27 -16.12 0.22
C GLN A 1 -27.55 -17.22 1.23
N THR A 2 -27.42 -18.49 0.83
CA THR A 2 -27.43 -19.63 1.76
C THR A 2 -26.17 -19.59 2.61
N LEU A 3 -26.30 -19.77 3.92
CA LEU A 3 -25.15 -19.87 4.81
C LEU A 3 -24.27 -21.07 4.39
N PRO A 4 -22.94 -20.94 4.38
CA PRO A 4 -22.05 -22.06 4.07
C PRO A 4 -22.30 -23.22 5.04
N SER A 5 -22.15 -24.45 4.56
CA SER A 5 -22.30 -25.64 5.41
C SER A 5 -21.18 -25.69 6.45
N LYS A 6 -21.45 -26.35 7.59
CA LYS A 6 -20.44 -26.59 8.64
C LYS A 6 -19.17 -27.22 8.06
N ASP A 7 -19.33 -28.19 7.17
CA ASP A 7 -18.22 -28.90 6.55
C ASP A 7 -17.41 -27.99 5.61
N SER A 8 -18.06 -27.04 4.92
CA SER A 8 -17.37 -26.03 4.11
C SER A 8 -16.54 -25.05 4.94
N PHE A 9 -16.93 -24.78 6.19
CA PHE A 9 -16.20 -23.85 7.07
C PHE A 9 -15.07 -24.53 7.85
N LEU A 10 -15.21 -25.82 8.16
CA LEU A 10 -14.29 -26.57 9.03
C LEU A 10 -13.42 -27.59 8.28
N SER A 11 -13.55 -27.71 6.96
CA SER A 11 -12.72 -28.60 6.16
C SER A 11 -11.24 -28.26 6.31
N ARG A 12 -10.41 -29.29 6.52
CA ARG A 12 -8.96 -29.16 6.49
C ARG A 12 -8.45 -29.53 5.10
N SER A 13 -7.49 -28.78 4.60
CA SER A 13 -6.78 -29.07 3.35
C SER A 13 -5.28 -29.09 3.63
N ASP A 14 -4.56 -29.92 2.89
CA ASP A 14 -3.10 -29.93 2.94
C ASP A 14 -2.52 -28.62 2.37
N PRO A 15 -1.36 -28.13 2.87
CA PRO A 15 -0.69 -26.97 2.30
C PRO A 15 -0.44 -27.15 0.79
N ALA A 16 -0.73 -26.11 0.01
CA ALA A 16 -0.48 -26.13 -1.43
C ALA A 16 1.04 -26.17 -1.70
N PRO A 17 1.50 -26.94 -2.72
CA PRO A 17 2.91 -26.99 -3.09
C PRO A 17 3.37 -25.69 -3.76
N LEU A 18 4.66 -25.38 -3.62
CA LEU A 18 5.33 -24.30 -4.34
C LEU A 18 5.29 -24.54 -5.86
N ARG A 19 5.01 -23.50 -6.64
CA ARG A 19 4.92 -23.61 -8.10
C ARG A 19 6.11 -22.95 -8.76
N HIS A 20 6.61 -23.56 -9.82
CA HIS A 20 7.67 -23.02 -10.66
C HIS A 20 7.09 -22.58 -12.00
N VAL A 21 7.51 -21.40 -12.45
CA VAL A 21 7.14 -20.85 -13.76
C VAL A 21 8.22 -21.23 -14.76
N ASP A 22 7.84 -22.00 -15.77
CA ASP A 22 8.80 -22.53 -16.74
C ASP A 22 9.23 -21.48 -17.76
N LEU A 23 10.40 -20.87 -17.54
CA LEU A 23 11.04 -19.95 -18.47
C LEU A 23 12.15 -20.62 -19.30
N ILE A 24 12.74 -21.71 -18.81
CA ILE A 24 13.89 -22.38 -19.43
C ILE A 24 13.46 -23.50 -20.38
N GLY A 25 12.35 -24.20 -20.09
CA GLY A 25 11.89 -25.40 -20.78
C GLY A 25 12.94 -26.50 -20.78
N ASP A 26 13.28 -27.02 -21.96
CA ASP A 26 14.27 -28.09 -22.11
C ASP A 26 15.74 -27.59 -22.03
N GLY A 27 15.96 -26.29 -21.84
CA GLY A 27 17.29 -25.68 -21.74
C GLY A 27 17.97 -25.41 -23.08
N SER A 28 17.35 -25.75 -24.21
CA SER A 28 17.84 -25.38 -25.54
C SER A 28 17.77 -23.86 -25.77
N ALA A 29 18.62 -23.35 -26.68
CA ALA A 29 18.57 -21.94 -27.10
C ALA A 29 17.17 -21.55 -27.60
N ALA A 30 16.54 -22.40 -28.42
CA ALA A 30 15.19 -22.20 -28.93
C ALA A 30 14.14 -22.11 -27.80
N SER A 31 14.27 -22.92 -26.73
CA SER A 31 13.37 -22.84 -25.59
C SER A 31 13.56 -21.55 -24.79
N ARG A 32 14.83 -21.11 -24.61
CA ARG A 32 15.14 -19.85 -23.90
C ARG A 32 14.65 -18.61 -24.64
N GLU A 33 14.62 -18.62 -25.98
CA GLU A 33 14.05 -17.55 -26.80
C GLU A 33 12.54 -17.37 -26.56
N GLN A 34 11.84 -18.41 -26.11
CA GLN A 34 10.41 -18.35 -25.79
C GLN A 34 10.13 -17.83 -24.37
N ALA A 35 11.14 -17.61 -23.54
CA ALA A 35 10.97 -17.16 -22.16
C ALA A 35 10.12 -15.88 -22.01
N PRO A 36 10.29 -14.82 -22.84
CA PRO A 36 9.44 -13.64 -22.76
C PRO A 36 7.97 -13.94 -23.00
N ALA A 37 7.64 -14.78 -23.98
CA ALA A 37 6.26 -15.14 -24.30
C ALA A 37 5.61 -15.94 -23.15
N ARG A 38 6.34 -16.88 -22.54
CA ARG A 38 5.87 -17.62 -21.37
C ARG A 38 5.64 -16.72 -20.16
N LEU A 39 6.50 -15.72 -19.96
CA LEU A 39 6.34 -14.76 -18.88
C LEU A 39 5.17 -13.79 -19.14
N VAL A 40 4.89 -13.40 -20.39
CA VAL A 40 3.70 -12.62 -20.74
C VAL A 40 2.41 -13.39 -20.43
N ASP A 41 2.34 -14.67 -20.80
CA ASP A 41 1.20 -15.53 -20.48
C ASP A 41 1.02 -15.71 -18.96
N THR A 42 2.12 -15.95 -18.25
CA THR A 42 2.12 -16.05 -16.78
C THR A 42 1.67 -14.75 -16.11
N ASN A 43 2.15 -13.60 -16.61
CA ASN A 43 1.77 -12.27 -16.13
C ASN A 43 0.25 -12.05 -16.21
N GLY A 44 -0.39 -12.49 -17.30
CA GLY A 44 -1.85 -12.45 -17.46
C GLY A 44 -2.57 -13.42 -16.53
N LYS A 45 -2.11 -14.68 -16.44
CA LYS A 45 -2.75 -15.71 -15.60
C LYS A 45 -2.69 -15.41 -14.10
N LEU A 46 -1.58 -14.83 -13.64
CA LEU A 46 -1.36 -14.51 -12.23
C LEU A 46 -1.74 -13.06 -11.88
N GLY A 47 -2.09 -12.23 -12.87
CA GLY A 47 -2.46 -10.82 -12.63
C GLY A 47 -1.31 -9.97 -12.09
N LEU A 48 -0.08 -10.19 -12.57
CA LEU A 48 1.12 -9.52 -12.01
C LEU A 48 1.28 -8.07 -12.47
N ALA A 49 0.55 -7.64 -13.51
CA ALA A 49 0.58 -6.29 -14.08
C ALA A 49 2.00 -5.78 -14.42
N LEU A 50 2.89 -6.68 -14.87
CA LEU A 50 4.25 -6.34 -15.28
C LEU A 50 4.25 -5.62 -16.63
N ALA A 51 5.02 -4.53 -16.70
CA ALA A 51 5.33 -3.84 -17.94
C ALA A 51 6.44 -4.58 -18.73
N ASN A 52 6.56 -4.28 -20.03
CA ASN A 52 7.48 -4.97 -20.93
C ASN A 52 8.95 -4.90 -20.47
N ASP A 53 9.39 -3.75 -19.96
CA ASP A 53 10.76 -3.58 -19.41
C ASP A 53 11.02 -4.51 -18.22
N LYS A 54 10.00 -4.75 -17.38
CA LYS A 54 10.07 -5.66 -16.23
C LYS A 54 10.07 -7.12 -16.64
N ILE A 55 9.33 -7.47 -17.69
CA ILE A 55 9.39 -8.79 -18.31
C ILE A 55 10.80 -9.04 -18.85
N THR A 56 11.36 -8.09 -19.62
CA THR A 56 12.73 -8.17 -20.13
C THR A 56 13.75 -8.32 -19.00
N TYR A 57 13.62 -7.52 -17.93
CA TYR A 57 14.48 -7.61 -16.75
C TYR A 57 14.44 -9.01 -16.11
N LEU A 58 13.25 -9.57 -15.88
CA LEU A 58 13.10 -10.88 -15.26
C LEU A 58 13.62 -12.00 -16.15
N VAL A 59 13.39 -11.95 -17.47
CA VAL A 59 13.96 -12.91 -18.41
C VAL A 59 15.49 -12.88 -18.33
N LYS A 60 16.10 -11.69 -18.33
CA LYS A 60 17.55 -11.54 -18.19
C LYS A 60 18.07 -12.08 -16.84
N ALA A 61 17.32 -11.86 -15.77
CA ALA A 61 17.70 -12.30 -14.43
C ALA A 61 17.70 -13.83 -14.27
N TYR A 62 16.73 -14.52 -14.89
CA TYR A 62 16.54 -15.96 -14.73
C TYR A 62 17.09 -16.83 -15.87
N VAL A 63 17.18 -16.29 -17.09
CA VAL A 63 17.53 -17.05 -18.30
C VAL A 63 18.86 -16.59 -18.85
N THR A 64 19.83 -17.49 -18.94
CA THR A 64 21.13 -17.21 -19.58
C THR A 64 20.96 -16.98 -21.07
N GLN A 65 21.49 -15.87 -21.57
CA GLN A 65 21.52 -15.53 -22.99
C GLN A 65 22.87 -15.97 -23.59
N GLU A 66 22.88 -16.58 -24.78
CA GLU A 66 24.11 -17.08 -25.43
C GLU A 66 24.92 -15.97 -26.14
N SER A 67 24.38 -14.74 -26.29
CA SER A 67 25.03 -13.67 -27.07
C SER A 67 25.89 -12.70 -26.23
N SER A 68 27.19 -12.94 -26.28
CA SER A 68 28.30 -12.05 -26.71
C SER A 68 28.23 -10.51 -26.58
N THR A 69 27.56 -9.92 -25.57
CA THR A 69 27.97 -8.59 -25.05
C THR A 69 27.86 -8.58 -23.53
N LYS A 70 28.88 -9.14 -22.86
CA LYS A 70 29.03 -9.01 -21.41
C LYS A 70 29.44 -7.58 -21.10
N ASN A 71 28.49 -6.74 -20.69
CA ASN A 71 28.83 -5.62 -19.83
C ASN A 71 29.11 -6.19 -18.43
N GLU A 72 30.27 -5.86 -17.85
CA GLU A 72 30.68 -6.38 -16.53
C GLU A 72 29.68 -6.02 -15.40
N SER A 73 28.80 -5.05 -15.61
CA SER A 73 27.73 -4.65 -14.67
C SER A 73 26.49 -5.54 -14.71
N ASP A 74 26.32 -6.37 -15.74
CA ASP A 74 25.21 -7.30 -15.86
C ASP A 74 25.60 -8.63 -15.22
N GLY A 75 25.26 -8.81 -13.94
CA GLY A 75 25.52 -10.05 -13.22
C GLY A 75 25.05 -11.31 -13.98
N GLN A 76 25.62 -12.47 -13.63
CA GLN A 76 25.22 -13.73 -14.26
C GLN A 76 23.75 -14.06 -13.97
N ALA A 77 23.04 -14.52 -15.01
CA ALA A 77 21.68 -15.02 -14.85
C ALA A 77 21.66 -16.22 -13.88
N LEU A 78 20.58 -16.34 -13.10
CA LEU A 78 20.40 -17.39 -12.10
C LEU A 78 20.29 -18.80 -12.73
N ASN A 79 19.93 -18.87 -14.01
CA ASN A 79 19.77 -20.10 -14.79
C ASN A 79 18.89 -21.16 -14.10
N ARG A 80 17.77 -20.71 -13.52
CA ARG A 80 16.71 -21.55 -12.97
C ARG A 80 15.35 -20.93 -13.23
N ASN A 81 14.30 -21.74 -13.17
CA ASN A 81 12.93 -21.25 -13.22
C ASN A 81 12.60 -20.44 -11.94
N PRO A 82 11.98 -19.26 -12.05
CA PRO A 82 11.44 -18.55 -10.90
C PRO A 82 10.26 -19.32 -10.29
N THR A 83 10.07 -19.13 -9.00
CA THR A 83 8.84 -19.54 -8.31
C THR A 83 7.74 -18.50 -8.52
N ASP A 84 6.49 -18.92 -8.39
CA ASP A 84 5.35 -18.01 -8.39
C ASP A 84 5.48 -16.94 -7.30
N VAL A 85 5.92 -17.30 -6.10
CA VAL A 85 6.15 -16.37 -4.98
C VAL A 85 7.20 -15.31 -5.32
N GLU A 86 8.31 -15.67 -5.98
CA GLU A 86 9.33 -14.70 -6.42
C GLU A 86 8.77 -13.69 -7.42
N LEU A 87 7.96 -14.14 -8.37
CA LEU A 87 7.33 -13.26 -9.36
C LEU A 87 6.26 -12.36 -8.73
N PHE A 88 5.45 -12.90 -7.82
CA PHE A 88 4.47 -12.09 -7.07
C PHE A 88 5.16 -11.04 -6.22
N MET A 89 6.19 -11.43 -5.45
CA MET A 89 6.98 -10.49 -4.65
C MET A 89 7.55 -9.37 -5.53
N PHE A 90 8.18 -9.73 -6.65
CA PHE A 90 8.74 -8.76 -7.58
C PHE A 90 7.67 -7.81 -8.12
N ALA A 91 6.51 -8.33 -8.52
CA ALA A 91 5.40 -7.55 -9.04
C ALA A 91 4.86 -6.56 -8.00
N GLN A 92 4.64 -6.99 -6.76
CA GLN A 92 4.12 -6.13 -5.69
C GLN A 92 5.11 -4.99 -5.36
N VAL A 93 6.40 -5.31 -5.16
CA VAL A 93 7.44 -4.34 -4.83
C VAL A 93 7.67 -3.32 -5.97
N ASN A 94 7.45 -3.73 -7.22
CA ASN A 94 7.59 -2.87 -8.40
C ASN A 94 6.25 -2.31 -8.90
N SER A 95 5.17 -2.41 -8.13
CA SER A 95 3.90 -1.74 -8.44
C SER A 95 4.06 -0.21 -8.40
N GLU A 96 3.09 0.51 -8.97
CA GLU A 96 3.06 1.97 -8.86
C GLU A 96 2.96 2.41 -7.39
N HIS A 97 2.01 1.81 -6.65
CA HIS A 97 1.76 2.09 -5.24
C HIS A 97 3.00 1.91 -4.35
N CYS A 98 3.79 0.85 -4.55
CA CYS A 98 4.98 0.63 -3.73
C CYS A 98 6.18 1.48 -4.17
N ARG A 99 6.37 1.68 -5.49
CA ARG A 99 7.57 2.31 -6.04
C ARG A 99 7.44 3.81 -6.25
N HIS A 100 6.22 4.36 -6.17
CA HIS A 100 5.92 5.77 -6.39
C HIS A 100 6.55 6.30 -7.67
N LYS A 101 6.35 5.58 -8.78
CA LYS A 101 7.04 5.82 -10.06
C LYS A 101 6.75 7.20 -10.60
N ILE A 102 5.48 7.62 -10.55
CA ILE A 102 5.03 8.93 -11.04
C ILE A 102 5.68 10.06 -10.23
N PHE A 103 5.76 9.91 -8.91
CA PHE A 103 6.37 10.91 -8.03
C PHE A 103 7.88 11.06 -8.23
N ASN A 104 8.55 10.02 -8.70
CA ASN A 104 9.99 10.01 -8.98
C ASN A 104 10.34 10.17 -10.48
N ALA A 105 9.34 10.36 -11.35
CA ALA A 105 9.57 10.50 -12.77
C ALA A 105 10.12 11.89 -13.12
N ASP A 106 10.89 11.94 -14.22
CA ASP A 106 11.20 13.18 -14.92
C ASP A 106 9.97 13.66 -15.72
N TRP A 107 9.80 14.98 -15.79
CA TRP A 107 8.62 15.59 -16.43
C TRP A 107 9.04 16.47 -17.60
N THR A 108 8.29 16.37 -18.70
CA THR A 108 8.32 17.35 -19.80
C THR A 108 6.91 17.92 -19.93
N ILE A 109 6.75 19.24 -19.77
CA ILE A 109 5.46 19.92 -19.85
C ILE A 109 5.56 20.99 -20.93
N ASP A 110 4.65 20.96 -21.90
CA ASP A 110 4.61 21.86 -23.05
C ASP A 110 5.94 21.91 -23.83
N GLY A 111 6.61 20.75 -23.94
CA GLY A 111 7.90 20.61 -24.65
C GLY A 111 9.12 20.97 -23.82
N GLU A 112 8.96 21.42 -22.57
CA GLU A 112 10.08 21.80 -21.71
C GLU A 112 10.34 20.77 -20.62
N SER A 113 11.59 20.29 -20.55
CA SER A 113 12.05 19.43 -19.45
C SER A 113 12.04 20.19 -18.13
N LYS A 114 11.49 19.57 -17.07
CA LYS A 114 11.39 20.15 -15.75
C LYS A 114 12.53 19.66 -14.85
N PRO A 115 13.12 20.55 -14.03
CA PRO A 115 14.36 20.26 -13.32
C PRO A 115 14.18 19.33 -12.11
N ASN A 116 12.96 19.15 -11.62
CA ASN A 116 12.65 18.38 -10.42
C ASN A 116 11.54 17.37 -10.69
N THR A 117 11.63 16.20 -10.05
CA THR A 117 10.51 15.28 -9.90
C THR A 117 9.47 15.86 -8.94
N LEU A 118 8.25 15.31 -8.91
CA LEU A 118 7.24 15.75 -7.92
C LEU A 118 7.74 15.56 -6.48
N PHE A 119 8.36 14.41 -6.19
CA PHE A 119 8.93 14.16 -4.87
C PHE A 119 10.14 15.06 -4.57
N GLY A 120 10.93 15.41 -5.59
CA GLY A 120 11.99 16.40 -5.50
C GLY A 120 11.46 17.78 -5.08
N MET A 121 10.31 18.20 -5.62
CA MET A 121 9.65 19.44 -5.21
C MET A 121 9.14 19.36 -3.76
N ILE A 122 8.61 18.21 -3.32
CA ILE A 122 8.21 18.02 -1.91
C ILE A 122 9.44 18.06 -0.99
N ARG A 123 10.53 17.36 -1.31
CA ARG A 123 11.78 17.40 -0.52
C ARG A 123 12.38 18.80 -0.42
N ASN A 124 12.15 19.64 -1.43
CA ASN A 124 12.63 21.02 -1.41
C ASN A 124 12.02 21.85 -0.28
N THR A 125 10.78 21.56 0.17
CA THR A 125 10.18 22.28 1.32
C THR A 125 11.00 22.06 2.58
N HIS A 126 11.37 20.81 2.86
CA HIS A 126 12.22 20.45 3.98
C HIS A 126 13.67 20.96 3.82
N LYS A 127 14.20 20.95 2.59
CA LYS A 127 15.53 21.50 2.31
C LYS A 127 15.64 22.99 2.67
N ILE A 128 14.59 23.77 2.39
CA ILE A 128 14.55 25.22 2.67
C ILE A 128 14.17 25.50 4.13
N THR A 129 13.33 24.66 4.73
CA THR A 129 12.86 24.83 6.11
C THR A 129 13.04 23.54 6.91
N PRO A 130 14.28 23.20 7.32
CA PRO A 130 14.58 21.96 8.03
C PRO A 130 14.32 22.04 9.54
N GLN A 131 14.06 23.23 10.07
CA GLN A 131 13.97 23.46 11.51
C GLN A 131 12.91 22.56 12.14
N HIS A 132 13.16 22.10 13.36
CA HIS A 132 12.27 21.26 14.16
C HIS A 132 11.95 19.87 13.58
N THR A 133 12.64 19.44 12.52
CA THR A 133 12.48 18.09 11.97
C THR A 133 13.55 17.16 12.53
N ILE A 134 13.14 16.07 13.16
CA ILE A 134 14.03 14.98 13.62
C ILE A 134 14.19 13.93 12.52
N SER A 135 13.11 13.59 11.81
CA SER A 135 13.12 12.58 10.73
C SER A 135 12.12 12.96 9.63
N ALA A 136 12.56 12.89 8.37
CA ALA A 136 11.69 13.05 7.21
C ALA A 136 12.20 12.17 6.06
N TYR A 137 11.29 11.47 5.38
CA TYR A 137 11.57 10.62 4.21
C TYR A 137 12.50 9.42 4.44
N SER A 138 12.71 9.03 5.70
CA SER A 138 13.60 7.93 6.11
C SER A 138 12.93 6.86 6.97
N ASP A 139 11.64 7.03 7.25
CA ASP A 139 10.84 6.12 8.08
C ASP A 139 9.36 6.17 7.62
N ASN A 140 8.49 5.38 8.24
CA ASN A 140 7.07 5.29 7.93
C ASN A 140 6.28 6.55 8.27
N ALA A 141 6.81 7.45 9.11
CA ALA A 141 6.23 8.74 9.46
C ALA A 141 7.31 9.82 9.56
N ALA A 142 6.91 11.10 9.47
CA ALA A 142 7.79 12.20 9.80
C ALA A 142 7.82 12.40 11.33
N VAL A 143 8.97 12.81 11.87
CA VAL A 143 9.15 13.08 13.31
C VAL A 143 9.63 14.51 13.49
N LEU A 144 8.94 15.25 14.35
CA LEU A 144 9.19 16.63 14.69
C LEU A 144 9.64 16.74 16.15
N GLU A 145 10.43 17.77 16.43
CA GLU A 145 10.70 18.21 17.80
C GLU A 145 9.39 18.51 18.51
N GLY A 146 9.25 18.00 19.73
CA GLY A 146 8.16 18.33 20.63
C GLY A 146 8.66 19.08 21.84
N TYR A 147 7.97 18.90 22.96
CA TYR A 147 8.29 19.55 24.23
C TYR A 147 8.70 18.51 25.27
N SER A 148 9.45 18.92 26.29
CA SER A 148 9.59 18.12 27.50
C SER A 148 8.24 18.08 28.22
N ALA A 149 7.79 16.88 28.59
CA ALA A 149 6.56 16.70 29.34
C ALA A 149 6.65 15.45 30.21
N ASN A 150 5.74 15.36 31.19
CA ASN A 150 5.62 14.17 32.02
C ASN A 150 4.98 13.03 31.22
N ARG A 151 5.77 12.01 30.88
CA ARG A 151 5.24 10.74 30.43
C ARG A 151 4.80 9.92 31.63
N PHE A 152 3.50 9.64 31.72
CA PHE A 152 2.93 8.81 32.76
C PHE A 152 2.85 7.36 32.30
N ALA A 153 3.71 6.50 32.86
CA ALA A 153 3.84 5.10 32.48
C ALA A 153 4.30 4.26 33.69
N PRO A 154 4.08 2.93 33.69
CA PRO A 154 4.63 2.06 34.71
C PRO A 154 6.17 2.14 34.71
N SER A 155 6.76 2.37 35.88
CA SER A 155 8.20 2.41 36.03
C SER A 155 8.78 0.99 36.01
N ALA A 156 9.67 0.72 35.06
CA ALA A 156 10.43 -0.54 35.06
C ALA A 156 11.40 -0.65 36.26
N GLN A 157 11.70 0.47 36.93
CA GLN A 157 12.65 0.57 38.04
C GLN A 157 11.97 0.54 39.41
N HIS A 158 10.69 0.92 39.48
CA HIS A 158 9.90 0.96 40.71
C HIS A 158 8.64 0.14 40.50
N ASP A 159 8.72 -1.17 40.78
CA ASP A 159 7.61 -2.12 40.93
C ASP A 159 6.44 -2.04 39.93
N GLN A 160 6.68 -1.50 38.74
CA GLN A 160 5.67 -1.19 37.72
C GLN A 160 4.59 -0.18 38.18
N THR A 161 4.86 0.58 39.24
CA THR A 161 3.97 1.67 39.67
C THR A 161 3.98 2.79 38.63
N TYR A 162 2.80 3.36 38.35
CA TYR A 162 2.67 4.47 37.42
C TYR A 162 3.25 5.74 38.02
N THR A 163 4.25 6.30 37.35
CA THR A 163 4.96 7.50 37.81
C THR A 163 5.13 8.47 36.64
N PRO A 164 4.96 9.79 36.84
CA PRO A 164 5.32 10.77 35.84
C PRO A 164 6.84 10.88 35.72
N ASN A 165 7.37 10.74 34.50
CA ASN A 165 8.77 11.00 34.21
C ASN A 165 8.87 12.12 33.17
N GLU A 166 9.59 13.20 33.50
CA GLU A 166 9.83 14.27 32.55
C GLU A 166 10.84 13.82 31.49
N GLU A 167 10.41 13.77 30.23
CA GLU A 167 11.26 13.42 29.10
C GLU A 167 10.86 14.20 27.84
N PRO A 168 11.75 14.33 26.83
CA PRO A 168 11.38 14.88 25.54
C PRO A 168 10.28 14.04 24.88
N MET A 169 9.22 14.70 24.40
CA MET A 169 8.11 14.05 23.70
C MET A 169 8.04 14.49 22.23
N PRO A 170 8.89 13.94 21.33
CA PRO A 170 8.76 14.14 19.89
C PRO A 170 7.37 13.82 19.37
N ILE A 171 6.97 14.49 18.29
CA ILE A 171 5.67 14.29 17.65
C ILE A 171 5.92 13.64 16.30
N PHE A 172 5.29 12.49 16.04
CA PHE A 172 5.25 11.93 14.69
C PHE A 172 3.92 12.28 14.02
N ILE A 173 3.95 12.38 12.69
CA ILE A 173 2.77 12.62 11.86
C ILE A 173 2.79 11.72 10.63
N LYS A 174 1.66 11.09 10.35
CA LYS A 174 1.40 10.29 9.15
C LYS A 174 -0.05 10.46 8.73
N VAL A 175 -0.28 10.30 7.43
CA VAL A 175 -1.62 10.22 6.83
C VAL A 175 -1.52 9.18 5.73
N GLU A 176 -2.50 8.29 5.68
CA GLU A 176 -2.68 7.32 4.60
C GLU A 176 -4.06 7.42 3.99
N THR A 177 -4.23 6.77 2.84
CA THR A 177 -5.53 6.65 2.17
C THR A 177 -5.77 5.19 1.82
N HIS A 178 -7.04 4.76 1.78
CA HIS A 178 -7.39 3.37 1.49
C HIS A 178 -8.50 3.27 0.42
N ASN A 179 -8.35 4.07 -0.63
CA ASN A 179 -9.44 4.43 -1.55
C ASN A 179 -10.02 3.26 -2.34
N HIS A 180 -9.17 2.49 -3.04
CA HIS A 180 -9.63 1.43 -3.94
C HIS A 180 -10.35 0.30 -3.19
N PRO A 181 -9.82 -0.25 -2.08
CA PRO A 181 -10.53 -1.29 -1.34
C PRO A 181 -11.82 -0.76 -0.69
N THR A 182 -11.82 0.46 -0.12
CA THR A 182 -13.03 1.10 0.42
C THR A 182 -14.16 1.17 -0.62
N ALA A 183 -13.84 1.41 -1.89
CA ALA A 183 -14.84 1.40 -2.96
C ALA A 183 -15.44 -0.01 -3.19
N VAL A 184 -14.75 -1.10 -2.83
CA VAL A 184 -15.20 -2.48 -2.99
C VAL A 184 -15.95 -2.97 -1.75
N SER A 185 -15.36 -2.84 -0.56
CA SER A 185 -15.94 -3.30 0.70
C SER A 185 -15.72 -2.28 1.83
N PRO A 186 -16.57 -1.24 1.90
CA PRO A 186 -16.41 -0.07 2.77
C PRO A 186 -15.93 -0.38 4.20
N TYR A 187 -16.74 -1.15 4.96
CA TYR A 187 -16.48 -1.38 6.39
C TYR A 187 -15.09 -1.99 6.69
N PRO A 188 -14.76 -3.22 6.24
CA PRO A 188 -13.47 -3.83 6.59
C PRO A 188 -12.29 -3.03 6.02
N ASP A 189 -12.44 -2.40 4.86
CA ASP A 189 -11.34 -1.71 4.20
C ASP A 189 -11.02 -0.34 4.82
N ALA A 190 -12.03 0.39 5.30
CA ALA A 190 -11.82 1.58 6.11
C ALA A 190 -11.20 1.24 7.48
N ALA A 191 -11.61 0.12 8.09
CA ALA A 191 -10.99 -0.39 9.31
C ALA A 191 -9.51 -0.74 9.10
N THR A 192 -9.16 -1.44 8.01
CA THR A 192 -7.76 -1.77 7.71
C THR A 192 -6.94 -0.54 7.31
N GLY A 193 -7.57 0.47 6.71
CA GLY A 193 -6.94 1.78 6.46
C GLY A 193 -6.49 2.46 7.74
N SER A 194 -7.40 2.65 8.71
CA SER A 194 -7.05 3.21 10.02
C SER A 194 -6.07 2.31 10.78
N GLY A 195 -6.29 0.99 10.78
CA GLY A 195 -5.40 0.06 11.44
C GLY A 195 -4.00 -0.02 10.81
N GLY A 196 -3.87 0.22 9.51
CA GLY A 196 -2.60 0.30 8.79
C GLY A 196 -1.79 1.50 9.25
N GLU A 197 -2.42 2.67 9.22
CA GLU A 197 -1.82 3.92 9.64
C GLU A 197 -1.38 3.88 11.12
N ILE A 198 -2.22 3.36 12.02
CA ILE A 198 -1.87 3.17 13.45
C ILE A 198 -0.64 2.26 13.64
N ARG A 199 -0.48 1.23 12.79
CA ARG A 199 0.71 0.35 12.85
C ARG A 199 1.96 1.07 12.39
N ASP A 200 1.86 1.91 11.36
CA ASP A 200 2.96 2.73 10.89
C ASP A 200 3.44 3.68 11.96
N GLU A 201 2.53 4.36 12.66
CA GLU A 201 2.83 5.18 13.83
C GLU A 201 3.58 4.36 14.90
N GLY A 202 3.04 3.21 15.29
CA GLY A 202 3.66 2.33 16.30
C GLY A 202 5.04 1.82 15.92
N ALA A 203 5.33 1.71 14.62
CA ALA A 203 6.60 1.20 14.08
C ALA A 203 7.66 2.29 13.86
N VAL A 204 7.35 3.58 14.09
CA VAL A 204 8.32 4.68 13.95
C VAL A 204 9.54 4.44 14.86
N GLY A 205 10.73 4.54 14.28
CA GLY A 205 12.01 4.37 14.97
C GLY A 205 12.18 2.98 15.58
N ARG A 206 12.16 2.90 16.91
CA ARG A 206 12.30 1.64 17.68
C ARG A 206 11.04 1.28 18.45
N GLY A 207 9.90 1.82 18.01
CA GLY A 207 8.63 1.75 18.70
C GLY A 207 8.17 3.14 19.15
N SER A 208 6.93 3.47 18.86
CA SER A 208 6.29 4.71 19.28
C SER A 208 4.87 4.45 19.81
N LYS A 209 4.17 5.48 20.30
CA LYS A 209 2.79 5.36 20.81
C LYS A 209 1.84 6.34 20.10
N PRO A 210 0.92 5.83 19.25
CA PRO A 210 -0.20 6.59 18.68
C PRO A 210 -0.94 7.43 19.73
N LYS A 211 -1.38 8.63 19.33
CA LYS A 211 -2.02 9.58 20.27
C LYS A 211 -3.38 10.10 19.81
N ALA A 212 -3.49 10.56 18.59
CA ALA A 212 -4.71 11.14 18.04
C ALA A 212 -4.76 10.92 16.53
N GLY A 213 -5.93 10.53 16.01
CA GLY A 213 -6.16 10.34 14.59
C GLY A 213 -7.08 11.42 14.01
N LEU A 214 -7.00 11.59 12.69
CA LEU A 214 -7.94 12.36 11.89
C LEU A 214 -8.52 11.45 10.80
N VAL A 215 -9.70 11.81 10.28
CA VAL A 215 -10.35 11.08 9.18
C VAL A 215 -10.88 12.05 8.15
N GLY A 216 -10.76 11.68 6.87
CA GLY A 216 -11.31 12.44 5.74
C GLY A 216 -12.03 11.52 4.78
N PHE A 217 -13.21 11.93 4.33
CA PHE A 217 -14.00 11.22 3.34
C PHE A 217 -14.34 12.16 2.18
N MET A 218 -14.26 11.64 0.97
CA MET A 218 -14.72 12.30 -0.24
C MET A 218 -15.45 11.28 -1.11
N THR A 219 -16.73 11.51 -1.36
CA THR A 219 -17.59 10.60 -2.12
C THR A 219 -18.39 11.37 -3.17
N SER A 220 -19.09 10.65 -4.05
CA SER A 220 -20.12 11.24 -4.90
C SER A 220 -21.34 11.68 -4.08
N ASN A 221 -22.36 12.20 -4.76
CA ASN A 221 -23.65 12.52 -4.14
C ASN A 221 -24.22 11.32 -3.36
N LEU A 222 -24.78 11.59 -2.18
CA LEU A 222 -25.32 10.53 -1.31
C LEU A 222 -26.64 9.98 -1.84
N ASP A 223 -27.34 10.72 -2.70
CA ASP A 223 -28.61 10.31 -3.29
C ASP A 223 -29.69 9.99 -2.24
N LEU A 224 -29.63 10.68 -1.10
CA LEU A 224 -30.60 10.54 -0.01
C LEU A 224 -31.88 11.28 -0.36
N TYR A 225 -33.02 10.64 -0.09
CA TYR A 225 -34.30 11.35 -0.12
C TYR A 225 -34.36 12.38 1.02
N THR A 226 -34.97 13.53 0.72
CA THR A 226 -35.34 14.54 1.70
C THR A 226 -36.17 13.93 2.84
N GLN A 227 -36.24 14.60 3.99
CA GLN A 227 -36.93 14.07 5.18
C GLN A 227 -38.43 13.77 4.95
N ASP A 228 -39.05 14.40 3.96
CA ASP A 228 -40.42 14.12 3.52
C ASP A 228 -40.54 12.94 2.54
N GLY A 229 -39.41 12.35 2.13
CA GLY A 229 -39.30 11.21 1.24
C GLY A 229 -39.60 11.52 -0.23
N LYS A 230 -39.77 12.79 -0.60
CA LYS A 230 -40.37 13.16 -1.90
C LYS A 230 -39.39 13.51 -3.00
N SER A 231 -38.17 13.93 -2.64
CA SER A 231 -37.20 14.42 -3.63
C SER A 231 -35.77 14.16 -3.18
N LYS A 232 -34.84 14.11 -4.14
CA LYS A 232 -33.40 14.28 -3.88
C LYS A 232 -33.04 15.77 -3.92
N ASN A 233 -31.82 16.13 -3.54
CA ASN A 233 -31.40 17.52 -3.66
C ASN A 233 -31.33 17.95 -5.13
N ALA A 234 -31.63 19.23 -5.42
CA ALA A 234 -31.74 19.74 -6.79
C ALA A 234 -30.44 19.64 -7.62
N TRP A 235 -29.28 19.56 -6.98
CA TRP A 235 -27.98 19.37 -7.63
C TRP A 235 -27.61 17.90 -7.84
N GLU A 236 -28.36 16.96 -7.26
CA GLU A 236 -28.15 15.53 -7.44
C GLU A 236 -28.82 15.08 -8.73
N ALA A 237 -28.08 15.16 -9.82
CA ALA A 237 -28.59 14.73 -11.12
C ALA A 237 -28.78 13.20 -11.19
N GLU A 238 -29.84 12.79 -11.86
CA GLU A 238 -30.23 11.39 -12.01
C GLU A 238 -29.48 10.71 -13.17
N GLY A 239 -29.34 9.39 -13.11
CA GLY A 239 -28.95 8.58 -14.27
C GLY A 239 -27.45 8.35 -14.52
N PHE A 240 -26.54 8.89 -13.68
CA PHE A 240 -25.10 8.61 -13.83
C PHE A 240 -24.70 7.16 -13.54
N GLY A 241 -25.46 6.48 -12.67
CA GLY A 241 -25.21 5.10 -12.27
C GLY A 241 -23.86 4.91 -11.57
N ARG A 242 -23.50 3.64 -11.34
CA ARG A 242 -22.18 3.22 -10.85
C ARG A 242 -21.87 1.80 -11.31
N PRO A 243 -20.61 1.37 -11.38
CA PRO A 243 -20.27 -0.04 -11.56
C PRO A 243 -20.94 -0.91 -10.49
N ALA A 244 -21.41 -2.10 -10.88
CA ALA A 244 -22.13 -2.98 -9.97
C ALA A 244 -21.26 -3.53 -8.82
N HIS A 245 -19.93 -3.58 -9.02
CA HIS A 245 -18.97 -4.15 -8.09
C HIS A 245 -18.35 -3.13 -7.11
N VAL A 246 -18.77 -1.86 -7.14
CA VAL A 246 -18.33 -0.84 -6.17
C VAL A 246 -19.50 -0.37 -5.32
N ALA A 247 -19.25 0.02 -4.07
CA ALA A 247 -20.24 0.61 -3.19
C ALA A 247 -20.71 1.99 -3.69
N SER A 248 -21.94 2.35 -3.35
CA SER A 248 -22.44 3.72 -3.51
C SER A 248 -21.81 4.67 -2.49
N ALA A 249 -21.86 5.97 -2.78
CA ALA A 249 -21.45 7.01 -1.83
C ALA A 249 -22.20 6.90 -0.50
N TYR A 250 -23.50 6.56 -0.54
CA TYR A 250 -24.29 6.31 0.67
C TYR A 250 -23.76 5.10 1.46
N GLU A 251 -23.51 3.97 0.81
CA GLU A 251 -22.96 2.77 1.47
C GLU A 251 -21.60 3.07 2.13
N ILE A 252 -20.72 3.80 1.44
CA ILE A 252 -19.43 4.24 1.97
C ILE A 252 -19.64 5.11 3.22
N MET A 253 -20.45 6.18 3.13
CA MET A 253 -20.65 7.10 4.25
C MET A 253 -21.46 6.51 5.41
N ARG A 254 -22.22 5.43 5.18
CA ARG A 254 -22.91 4.68 6.21
C ARG A 254 -21.96 3.73 6.96
N ASP A 255 -21.03 3.09 6.25
CA ASP A 255 -20.26 1.98 6.82
C ASP A 255 -18.85 2.41 7.27
N ASP A 256 -18.16 3.24 6.50
CA ASP A 256 -16.77 3.63 6.78
C ASP A 256 -16.58 4.38 8.11
N PRO A 257 -17.36 5.44 8.44
CA PRO A 257 -17.13 6.19 9.67
C PRO A 257 -17.29 5.30 10.90
N HIS A 258 -18.21 4.33 10.85
CA HIS A 258 -18.42 3.35 11.91
C HIS A 258 -17.23 2.41 12.06
N ALA A 259 -16.67 1.93 10.94
CA ALA A 259 -15.50 1.07 10.94
C ALA A 259 -14.26 1.77 11.51
N VAL A 260 -13.99 3.00 11.08
CA VAL A 260 -12.87 3.82 11.60
C VAL A 260 -13.05 4.05 13.10
N PHE A 261 -14.21 4.53 13.53
CA PHE A 261 -14.46 4.79 14.96
C PHE A 261 -14.28 3.53 15.82
N THR A 262 -14.81 2.39 15.36
CA THR A 262 -14.68 1.11 16.08
C THR A 262 -13.23 0.68 16.17
N THR A 263 -12.47 0.78 15.07
CA THR A 263 -11.07 0.39 15.03
C THR A 263 -10.23 1.29 15.92
N SER A 264 -10.28 2.62 15.71
CA SER A 264 -9.53 3.58 16.52
C SER A 264 -9.89 3.48 18.00
N GLY A 265 -11.17 3.28 18.35
CA GLY A 265 -11.62 3.12 19.73
C GLY A 265 -11.20 1.80 20.39
N GLN A 266 -10.99 0.72 19.62
CA GLN A 266 -10.40 -0.52 20.14
C GLN A 266 -8.90 -0.35 20.40
N TRP A 267 -8.18 0.32 19.50
CA TRP A 267 -6.75 0.56 19.62
C TRP A 267 -6.39 1.61 20.69
N SER A 268 -7.22 2.64 20.89
CA SER A 268 -7.01 3.65 21.93
C SER A 268 -7.13 3.10 23.36
N ARG A 269 -7.59 1.85 23.54
CA ARG A 269 -7.65 1.15 24.84
C ARG A 269 -6.34 0.42 25.18
N THR A 270 -5.32 0.49 24.32
CA THR A 270 -3.98 -0.09 24.51
C THR A 270 -2.89 0.98 24.65
#